data_AF-A0A0C9PWM5-F1
#
_entry.id   AF-A0A0C9PWM5-F1
#
_cell.length_a   1.000
_cell.length_b   1.000
_cell.length_c   1.000
_cell.angle_alpha   90.00
_cell.angle_beta   90.00
_cell.angle_gamma   90.00
#
_symmetry.space_group_name_H-M   'P 1'
#
loop_
_entity.id
_entity.type
_entity.pdbx_description
1 polymer ?
#
loop_
_entity_poly.entity_id
_entity_poly.type
_entity_poly.pdbx_seq_one_letter_code
_entity_poly.pdbx_strand_id
1 'polypeptide(L)'
;NCDLSNSKVSIFKRHPIFIHSVIVFAILGLVVLCVFSIVFLNKCQTANRETLPELDSGAEPEPKPTKIKLDTDGARAALVDVMRLPQELENYNNWSEISHADAKRISYLCEITTDALIYYLHNRDTAHGKKALTSAEELHVQILERFNEHSEVNLSDLPGWYPSDFTITTFLAMYLLIPDTSSKDNVAKFVLDLIKKPDDLFSHSVSISDSPMLVGPWLLAHEQLGTLDEALKNSSYHLILKYLDFDIVTDHESSGLHRDLSFLRDAQDVYYTNLWRMCRNNYAYTFLLTEDLRKRSPMRLWNRITRTIYHERIPITMLNLSTKTNKQATEVYPGTMWGLHVMPFSKILRYFTKDVNFMVRGRENDLPARTNANSRPMGYWTQLRQIFHREDDPE
;
A
#
# COMPACT_ATOMS: atom_id res chain seq x y z
N ASN A 1 -48.21 -8.89 -56.44
CA ASN A 1 -47.07 -9.84 -56.51
C ASN A 1 -45.88 -9.12 -55.92
N CYS A 2 -45.32 -9.40 -54.75
CA CYS A 2 -45.25 -10.55 -53.84
C CYS A 2 -44.50 -10.00 -52.61
N ASP A 3 -44.50 -10.55 -51.41
CA ASP A 3 -45.29 -11.54 -50.70
C ASP A 3 -44.75 -11.47 -49.25
N LEU A 4 -45.61 -11.75 -48.28
CA LEU A 4 -45.25 -11.94 -46.88
C LEU A 4 -44.56 -13.30 -46.74
N SER A 5 -43.33 -13.37 -46.22
CA SER A 5 -42.92 -14.53 -45.42
C SER A 5 -41.71 -14.30 -44.50
N ASN A 6 -41.99 -14.61 -43.23
CA ASN A 6 -41.13 -15.29 -42.26
C ASN A 6 -40.09 -14.52 -41.43
N SER A 7 -40.64 -13.80 -40.44
CA SER A 7 -40.51 -14.16 -39.02
C SER A 7 -39.21 -14.85 -38.55
N LYS A 8 -38.23 -14.04 -38.15
CA LYS A 8 -37.36 -14.36 -37.01
C LYS A 8 -37.33 -13.19 -36.04
N VAL A 9 -38.51 -12.81 -35.54
CA VAL A 9 -38.57 -12.01 -34.31
C VAL A 9 -38.27 -12.95 -33.14
N SER A 10 -36.98 -12.99 -32.83
CA SER A 10 -36.37 -13.42 -31.58
C SER A 10 -37.36 -13.62 -30.42
N ILE A 11 -37.53 -14.90 -30.02
CA ILE A 11 -38.31 -15.36 -28.86
C ILE A 11 -37.89 -14.64 -27.55
N PHE A 12 -36.69 -14.05 -27.53
CA PHE A 12 -36.12 -13.35 -26.39
C PHE A 12 -36.90 -12.09 -25.96
N LYS A 13 -37.75 -11.50 -26.83
CA LYS A 13 -38.51 -10.28 -26.48
C LYS A 13 -39.91 -10.52 -25.90
N ARG A 14 -40.42 -11.75 -25.86
CA ARG A 14 -41.83 -12.01 -25.43
C ARG A 14 -42.01 -12.69 -24.07
N HIS A 15 -40.98 -13.33 -23.48
CA HIS A 15 -41.15 -14.04 -22.20
C HIS A 15 -39.93 -13.92 -21.25
N PRO A 16 -39.70 -12.75 -20.63
CA PRO A 16 -38.59 -12.56 -19.68
C PRO A 16 -38.70 -13.44 -18.43
N ILE A 17 -39.92 -13.80 -18.01
CA ILE A 17 -40.19 -14.66 -16.86
C ILE A 17 -39.71 -16.10 -17.11
N PHE A 18 -39.88 -16.62 -18.32
CA PHE A 18 -39.49 -17.99 -18.65
C PHE A 18 -37.96 -18.16 -18.64
N ILE A 19 -37.22 -17.14 -19.07
CA ILE A 19 -35.75 -17.13 -19.06
C ILE A 19 -35.22 -17.03 -17.62
N HIS A 20 -35.82 -16.20 -16.78
CA HIS A 20 -35.46 -16.12 -15.35
C HIS A 20 -35.70 -17.46 -14.64
N SER A 21 -36.84 -18.12 -14.89
CA SER A 21 -37.13 -19.43 -14.30
C SER A 21 -36.11 -20.50 -14.75
N VAL A 22 -35.73 -20.55 -16.02
CA VAL A 22 -34.74 -21.51 -16.52
C VAL A 22 -33.36 -21.29 -15.88
N ILE A 23 -32.93 -20.03 -15.73
CA ILE A 23 -31.66 -19.69 -15.08
C ILE A 23 -31.69 -20.05 -13.59
N VAL A 24 -32.78 -19.75 -12.89
CA VAL A 24 -32.94 -20.09 -11.47
C VAL A 24 -32.96 -21.62 -11.27
N PHE A 25 -33.65 -22.37 -12.13
CA PHE A 25 -33.62 -23.85 -12.08
C PHE A 25 -32.23 -24.42 -12.40
N ALA A 26 -31.47 -23.82 -13.32
CA ALA A 26 -30.11 -24.24 -13.62
C ALA A 26 -29.16 -24.00 -12.43
N ILE A 27 -29.28 -22.85 -11.75
CA ILE A 27 -28.49 -22.53 -10.55
C ILE A 27 -28.85 -23.48 -9.40
N LEU A 28 -30.14 -23.71 -9.15
CA LEU A 28 -30.60 -24.67 -8.14
C LEU A 28 -30.12 -26.10 -8.42
N GLY A 29 -30.17 -26.53 -9.69
CA GLY A 29 -29.64 -27.84 -10.10
C GLY A 29 -28.14 -27.98 -9.84
N LEU A 30 -27.36 -26.93 -10.10
CA LEU A 30 -25.93 -26.91 -9.88
C LEU A 30 -25.56 -26.94 -8.38
N VAL A 31 -26.31 -26.21 -7.55
CA VAL A 31 -26.13 -26.22 -6.08
C VAL A 31 -26.44 -27.61 -5.51
N VAL A 32 -27.51 -28.26 -5.96
CA VAL A 32 -27.86 -29.62 -5.52
C VAL A 32 -26.76 -30.62 -5.92
N LEU A 33 -26.23 -30.54 -7.14
CA LEU A 33 -25.11 -31.38 -7.59
C LEU A 33 -23.84 -31.18 -6.74
N CYS A 34 -23.51 -29.95 -6.38
CA CYS A 34 -22.37 -29.65 -5.51
C CYS A 34 -22.55 -30.22 -4.10
N VAL A 35 -23.74 -30.09 -3.52
CA VAL A 35 -24.04 -30.64 -2.18
C VAL A 35 -23.98 -32.17 -2.19
N PHE A 36 -24.56 -32.82 -3.19
CA PHE A 36 -24.48 -34.28 -3.31
C PHE A 36 -23.04 -34.78 -3.50
N SER A 37 -22.22 -34.05 -4.26
CA SER A 37 -20.80 -34.39 -4.48
C SER A 37 -20.00 -34.30 -3.17
N ILE A 38 -20.23 -33.26 -2.36
CA ILE A 38 -19.58 -33.09 -1.05
C ILE A 38 -20.00 -34.20 -0.07
N VAL A 39 -21.30 -34.53 -0.03
CA VAL A 39 -21.81 -35.61 0.84
C VAL A 39 -21.25 -36.98 0.42
N PHE A 40 -21.11 -37.23 -0.89
CA PHE A 40 -20.54 -38.47 -1.39
C PHE A 40 -19.03 -38.58 -1.10
N LEU A 41 -18.28 -37.48 -1.28
CA LEU A 41 -16.86 -37.42 -0.93
C LEU A 41 -16.62 -37.65 0.57
N ASN A 42 -17.46 -37.08 1.44
CA ASN A 42 -17.36 -37.28 2.88
C ASN A 42 -17.67 -38.73 3.31
N LYS A 43 -18.64 -39.38 2.66
CA LYS A 43 -18.94 -40.81 2.89
C LYS A 43 -17.83 -41.74 2.38
N CYS A 44 -17.17 -41.40 1.26
CA CYS A 44 -16.02 -42.16 0.77
C CYS A 44 -14.77 -42.00 1.64
N GLN A 45 -14.56 -40.84 2.28
CA GLN A 45 -13.44 -40.64 3.20
C GLN A 45 -13.62 -41.33 4.56
N THR A 46 -14.86 -41.54 5.00
CA THR A 46 -15.14 -42.23 6.27
C THR A 46 -15.10 -43.76 6.15
N ALA A 47 -15.43 -44.32 4.98
CA ALA A 47 -15.39 -45.77 4.76
C ALA A 47 -13.96 -46.34 4.59
N ASN A 48 -12.97 -45.52 4.24
CA ASN A 48 -11.58 -45.94 4.00
C ASN A 48 -10.65 -45.81 5.23
N ARG A 49 -11.19 -45.51 6.43
CA ARG A 49 -10.37 -45.28 7.64
C ARG A 49 -10.28 -46.47 8.60
N GLU A 50 -10.96 -47.57 8.30
CA GLU A 50 -10.86 -48.82 9.07
C GLU A 50 -10.07 -49.85 8.25
N THR A 51 -8.75 -49.89 8.42
CA THR A 51 -7.85 -51.07 8.36
C THR A 51 -6.42 -50.63 8.00
N LEU A 52 -5.59 -50.38 9.01
CA LEU A 52 -4.14 -50.56 8.90
C LEU A 52 -3.59 -50.92 10.30
N PRO A 53 -2.79 -51.99 10.44
CA PRO A 53 -2.26 -52.41 11.74
C PRO A 53 -1.10 -51.52 12.18
N GLU A 54 -0.96 -51.36 13.50
CA GLU A 54 0.13 -50.65 14.16
C GLU A 54 1.49 -51.27 13.80
N LEU A 55 2.41 -50.43 13.32
CA LEU A 55 3.84 -50.73 13.23
C LEU A 55 4.59 -49.79 14.17
N ASP A 56 5.23 -50.39 15.15
CA ASP A 56 6.15 -49.76 16.10
C ASP A 56 7.44 -49.40 15.34
N SER A 57 7.76 -48.12 15.21
CA SER A 57 9.08 -47.67 14.71
C SER A 57 9.50 -46.37 15.37
N GLY A 58 10.72 -46.39 15.91
CA GLY A 58 11.32 -45.43 16.83
C GLY A 58 11.11 -43.96 16.52
N ALA A 59 11.12 -43.17 17.59
CA ALA A 59 11.10 -41.72 17.57
C ALA A 59 12.09 -41.16 16.52
N GLU A 60 11.54 -40.74 15.38
CA GLU A 60 12.20 -39.77 14.52
C GLU A 60 12.40 -38.50 15.38
N PRO A 61 13.60 -37.90 15.37
CA PRO A 61 13.75 -36.58 15.97
C PRO A 61 12.80 -35.66 15.21
N GLU A 62 11.85 -35.05 15.93
CA GLU A 62 10.97 -34.04 15.35
C GLU A 62 11.84 -33.07 14.52
N PRO A 63 11.49 -32.82 13.24
CA PRO A 63 12.22 -31.84 12.45
C PRO A 63 12.11 -30.53 13.20
N LYS A 64 13.22 -30.07 13.78
CA LYS A 64 13.31 -28.74 14.39
C LYS A 64 12.78 -27.77 13.34
N PRO A 65 11.67 -27.07 13.59
CA PRO A 65 11.17 -26.11 12.60
C PRO A 65 12.29 -25.11 12.38
N THR A 66 12.78 -25.05 11.15
CA THR A 66 13.67 -23.99 10.69
C THR A 66 12.84 -22.72 10.79
N LYS A 67 12.87 -22.05 11.95
CA LYS A 67 12.10 -20.83 12.20
C LYS A 67 12.35 -19.89 11.03
N ILE A 68 11.29 -19.53 10.31
CA ILE A 68 11.38 -18.56 9.23
C ILE A 68 11.91 -17.27 9.85
N LYS A 69 12.85 -16.60 9.18
CA LYS A 69 13.40 -15.30 9.59
C LYS A 69 13.17 -14.29 8.48
N LEU A 70 12.94 -13.04 8.86
CA LEU A 70 12.86 -11.94 7.91
C LEU A 70 14.28 -11.54 7.48
N ASP A 71 14.39 -11.05 6.25
CA ASP A 71 15.64 -10.45 5.74
C ASP A 71 15.77 -9.00 6.24
N THR A 72 16.01 -8.87 7.54
CA THR A 72 16.15 -7.56 8.19
C THR A 72 17.45 -6.85 7.79
N ASP A 73 18.49 -7.60 7.41
CA ASP A 73 19.75 -7.05 6.88
C ASP A 73 19.54 -6.39 5.52
N GLY A 74 18.89 -7.09 4.59
CA GLY A 74 18.52 -6.54 3.29
C GLY A 74 17.55 -5.36 3.40
N ALA A 75 16.58 -5.44 4.32
CA ALA A 75 15.67 -4.34 4.61
C ALA A 75 16.38 -3.09 5.16
N ARG A 76 17.34 -3.26 6.09
CA ARG A 76 18.19 -2.16 6.59
C ARG A 76 19.05 -1.55 5.49
N ALA A 77 19.68 -2.38 4.65
CA ALA A 77 20.58 -1.92 3.60
C ALA A 77 19.89 -1.07 2.52
N ALA A 78 18.56 -1.18 2.38
CA ALA A 78 17.78 -0.37 1.44
C ALA A 78 17.30 0.97 2.02
N LEU A 79 17.47 1.20 3.32
CA LEU A 79 17.27 2.52 3.89
C LEU A 79 18.43 3.40 3.42
N VAL A 80 18.09 4.48 2.71
CA VAL A 80 19.08 5.39 2.11
C VAL A 80 19.73 6.23 3.20
N ASP A 81 21.02 6.51 3.05
CA ASP A 81 21.79 7.41 3.91
C ASP A 81 21.09 8.78 4.04
N VAL A 82 20.45 9.02 5.18
CA VAL A 82 20.16 10.37 5.65
C VAL A 82 21.50 10.94 6.10
N MET A 83 22.12 11.80 5.28
CA MET A 83 23.49 12.28 5.50
C MET A 83 23.63 13.35 6.59
N ARG A 84 22.53 13.84 7.17
CA ARG A 84 22.53 14.87 8.21
C ARG A 84 21.50 14.52 9.27
N LEU A 85 21.88 14.64 10.54
CA LEU A 85 20.94 14.58 11.64
C LEU A 85 19.86 15.66 11.41
N PRO A 86 18.56 15.34 11.51
CA PRO A 86 17.52 16.35 11.48
C PRO A 86 17.79 17.44 12.54
N GLN A 87 17.98 18.68 12.10
CA GLN A 87 18.32 19.81 12.99
C GLN A 87 17.20 20.06 14.02
N GLU A 88 15.99 19.63 13.69
CA GLU A 88 14.81 19.66 14.53
C GLU A 88 14.98 18.82 15.81
N LEU A 89 15.87 17.82 15.82
CA LEU A 89 16.28 17.07 17.01
C LEU A 89 17.25 17.86 17.90
N GLU A 90 17.90 18.91 17.41
CA GLU A 90 18.75 19.78 18.23
C GLU A 90 17.91 20.68 19.13
N ASN A 91 16.74 21.09 18.64
CA ASN A 91 15.73 21.87 19.37
C ASN A 91 14.80 21.00 20.25
N TYR A 92 15.10 19.70 20.38
CA TYR A 92 14.30 18.67 21.04
C TYR A 92 14.08 18.88 22.54
N ASN A 93 14.95 19.64 23.22
CA ASN A 93 14.79 20.00 24.63
C ASN A 93 13.53 20.86 24.93
N ASN A 94 12.77 21.28 23.89
CA ASN A 94 11.49 21.97 24.00
C ASN A 94 10.26 21.06 23.81
N TRP A 95 10.43 19.73 23.78
CA TRP A 95 9.32 18.77 23.65
C TRP A 95 8.60 18.56 24.99
N SER A 96 8.21 19.66 25.64
CA SER A 96 7.30 19.57 26.78
C SER A 96 5.90 19.25 26.26
N GLU A 97 5.47 18.02 26.55
CA GLU A 97 4.09 17.50 26.56
C GLU A 97 3.56 16.95 25.22
N ILE A 98 3.99 15.72 24.86
CA ILE A 98 3.20 14.86 23.95
C ILE A 98 1.80 14.63 24.50
N SER A 99 1.57 14.69 25.82
CA SER A 99 0.26 14.57 26.47
C SER A 99 -0.80 15.56 25.95
N HIS A 100 -0.40 16.68 25.32
CA HIS A 100 -1.33 17.64 24.69
C HIS A 100 -1.13 17.81 23.18
N ALA A 101 -0.27 17.02 22.55
CA ALA A 101 -0.01 17.12 21.11
C ALA A 101 -1.21 16.64 20.28
N ASP A 102 -1.52 17.39 19.22
CA ASP A 102 -2.48 16.98 18.20
C ASP A 102 -1.85 15.96 17.22
N ALA A 103 -2.69 15.34 16.38
CA ALA A 103 -2.22 14.37 15.39
C ALA A 103 -1.15 14.91 14.44
N LYS A 104 -1.22 16.19 14.08
CA LYS A 104 -0.25 16.82 13.19
C LYS A 104 1.13 16.92 13.84
N ARG A 105 1.18 17.33 15.11
CA ARG A 105 2.42 17.37 15.87
C ARG A 105 2.98 15.97 16.05
N ILE A 106 2.16 14.99 16.46
CA ILE A 106 2.63 13.60 16.64
C ILE A 106 3.19 13.01 15.35
N SER A 107 2.52 13.24 14.21
CA SER A 107 3.01 12.84 12.88
C SER A 107 4.40 13.42 12.61
N TYR A 108 4.56 14.73 12.77
CA TYR A 108 5.84 15.42 12.58
C TYR A 108 6.96 14.88 13.47
N LEU A 109 6.69 14.62 14.76
CA LEU A 109 7.67 14.04 15.67
C LEU A 109 8.08 12.63 15.22
N CYS A 110 7.13 11.81 14.78
CA CYS A 110 7.42 10.47 14.28
C CYS A 110 8.22 10.48 12.98
N GLU A 111 7.95 11.42 12.07
CA GLU A 111 8.74 11.59 10.83
C GLU A 111 10.19 11.97 11.13
N ILE A 112 10.41 12.99 11.96
CA ILE A 112 11.77 13.42 12.35
C ILE A 112 12.54 12.29 13.03
N THR A 113 11.90 11.59 13.98
CA THR A 113 12.56 10.51 14.71
C THR A 113 12.79 9.28 13.83
N THR A 114 11.93 9.03 12.84
CA THR A 114 12.19 8.03 11.79
C THR A 114 13.47 8.35 11.03
N ASP A 115 13.63 9.59 10.55
CA ASP A 115 14.83 10.03 9.85
C ASP A 115 16.07 9.98 10.77
N ALA A 116 15.89 10.26 12.07
CA ALA A 116 16.92 10.12 13.10
C ALA A 116 17.42 8.68 13.24
N LEU A 117 16.50 7.71 13.29
CA LEU A 117 16.84 6.29 13.39
C LEU A 117 17.54 5.79 12.13
N ILE A 118 17.15 6.29 10.95
CA ILE A 118 17.86 6.01 9.70
C ILE A 118 19.27 6.62 9.76
N TYR A 119 19.42 7.87 10.19
CA TYR A 119 20.75 8.47 10.40
C TYR A 119 21.61 7.66 11.38
N TYR A 120 21.02 7.17 12.48
CA TYR A 120 21.70 6.33 13.48
C TYR A 120 22.29 5.07 12.86
N LEU A 121 21.59 4.39 11.94
CA LEU A 121 22.08 3.16 11.29
C LEU A 121 23.51 3.29 10.76
N HIS A 122 23.83 4.46 10.22
CA HIS A 122 25.09 4.76 9.54
C HIS A 122 26.09 5.54 10.41
N ASN A 123 25.66 6.06 11.57
CA ASN A 123 26.44 6.97 12.42
C ASN A 123 26.47 6.57 13.90
N ARG A 124 26.34 5.27 14.19
CA ARG A 124 26.14 4.70 15.54
C ARG A 124 27.15 5.19 16.59
N ASP A 125 28.42 5.29 16.20
CA ASP A 125 29.51 5.64 17.12
C ASP A 125 29.63 7.15 17.39
N THR A 126 28.85 7.98 16.69
CA THR A 126 28.89 9.43 16.85
C THR A 126 28.00 9.91 17.99
N ALA A 127 28.31 11.08 18.58
CA ALA A 127 27.44 11.70 19.59
C ALA A 127 26.04 11.99 19.05
N HIS A 128 25.94 12.42 17.79
CA HIS A 128 24.66 12.64 17.10
C HIS A 128 23.87 11.35 16.88
N GLY A 129 24.54 10.25 16.55
CA GLY A 129 23.90 8.94 16.46
C GLY A 129 23.31 8.51 17.79
N LYS A 130 24.11 8.57 18.87
CA LYS A 130 23.63 8.23 20.22
C LYS A 130 22.43 9.08 20.63
N LYS A 131 22.46 10.39 20.33
CA LYS A 131 21.33 11.30 20.56
C LYS A 131 20.08 10.87 19.79
N ALA A 132 20.21 10.52 18.52
CA ALA A 132 19.08 10.04 17.70
C ALA A 132 18.42 8.78 18.31
N LEU A 133 19.22 7.84 18.80
CA LEU A 133 18.72 6.65 19.50
C LEU A 133 17.98 7.03 20.78
N THR A 134 18.58 7.85 21.65
CA THR A 134 17.94 8.29 22.91
C THR A 134 16.61 9.02 22.66
N SER A 135 16.55 9.92 21.67
CA SER A 135 15.30 10.60 21.31
C SER A 135 14.21 9.62 20.85
N ALA A 136 14.57 8.56 20.11
CA ALA A 136 13.64 7.52 19.74
C ALA A 136 13.16 6.68 20.93
N GLU A 137 14.05 6.41 21.88
CA GLU A 137 13.71 5.73 23.13
C GLU A 137 12.72 6.57 23.96
N GLU A 138 12.94 7.88 24.08
CA GLU A 138 12.01 8.76 24.79
C GLU A 138 10.65 8.88 24.07
N LEU A 139 10.65 9.01 22.73
CA LEU A 139 9.43 9.18 21.97
C LEU A 139 8.51 7.95 22.06
N HIS A 140 9.05 6.72 21.95
CA HIS A 140 8.18 5.54 22.01
C HIS A 140 7.55 5.36 23.39
N VAL A 141 8.25 5.68 24.47
CA VAL A 141 7.70 5.65 25.84
C VAL A 141 6.53 6.61 25.95
N GLN A 142 6.71 7.86 25.52
CA GLN A 142 5.65 8.88 25.58
C GLN A 142 4.42 8.52 24.72
N ILE A 143 4.63 7.94 23.53
CA ILE A 143 3.52 7.48 22.69
C ILE A 143 2.77 6.32 23.36
N LEU A 144 3.50 5.37 23.97
CA LEU A 144 2.92 4.23 24.66
C LEU A 144 2.12 4.67 25.90
N GLU A 145 2.66 5.58 26.70
CA GLU A 145 1.96 6.18 27.85
C GLU A 145 0.65 6.84 27.40
N ARG A 146 0.71 7.69 26.38
CA ARG A 146 -0.48 8.33 25.81
C ARG A 146 -1.50 7.33 25.28
N PHE A 147 -1.04 6.24 24.65
CA PHE A 147 -1.92 5.18 24.19
C PHE A 147 -2.65 4.50 25.35
N ASN A 148 -1.93 4.15 26.42
CA ASN A 148 -2.50 3.50 27.60
C ASN A 148 -3.50 4.40 28.35
N GLU A 149 -3.30 5.73 28.35
CA GLU A 149 -4.28 6.68 28.88
C GLU A 149 -5.62 6.68 28.11
N HIS A 150 -5.60 6.28 26.84
CA HIS A 150 -6.76 6.32 25.95
C HIS A 150 -7.32 4.93 25.60
N SER A 151 -6.67 3.83 26.02
CA SER A 151 -7.04 2.46 25.64
C SER A 151 -8.33 1.96 26.30
N GLU A 152 -8.81 2.60 27.36
CA GLU A 152 -10.07 2.27 28.03
C GLU A 152 -11.31 2.88 27.34
N VAL A 153 -11.13 3.77 26.37
CA VAL A 153 -12.24 4.40 25.66
C VAL A 153 -12.63 3.51 24.48
N ASN A 154 -13.88 3.02 24.47
CA ASN A 154 -14.51 2.40 23.30
C ASN A 154 -14.55 3.42 22.16
N LEU A 155 -13.46 3.49 21.41
CA LEU A 155 -13.26 4.44 20.34
C LEU A 155 -13.91 3.85 19.08
N SER A 156 -15.11 4.34 18.77
CA SER A 156 -15.76 4.14 17.47
C SER A 156 -15.06 4.89 16.33
N ASP A 157 -14.09 5.74 16.67
CA ASP A 157 -13.30 6.56 15.76
C ASP A 157 -11.82 6.53 16.19
N LEU A 158 -10.88 6.62 15.23
CA LEU A 158 -9.46 6.84 15.53
C LEU A 158 -9.32 8.05 16.48
N PRO A 159 -8.56 7.95 17.58
CA PRO A 159 -8.47 9.05 18.52
C PRO A 159 -7.86 10.26 17.82
N GLY A 160 -8.36 11.47 18.09
CA GLY A 160 -7.97 12.69 17.37
C GLY A 160 -6.48 13.08 17.47
N TRP A 161 -5.71 12.39 18.32
CA TRP A 161 -4.26 12.50 18.42
C TRP A 161 -3.52 11.52 17.51
N TYR A 162 -4.14 10.43 17.07
CA TYR A 162 -3.50 9.46 16.20
C TYR A 162 -3.47 9.99 14.76
N PRO A 163 -2.29 10.05 14.13
CA PRO A 163 -2.17 10.56 12.78
C PRO A 163 -2.66 9.55 11.75
N SER A 164 -3.47 10.02 10.79
CA SER A 164 -4.07 9.19 9.74
C SER A 164 -3.09 8.73 8.66
N ASP A 165 -1.82 9.16 8.73
CA ASP A 165 -0.79 8.93 7.73
C ASP A 165 0.15 7.74 8.03
N PHE A 166 -0.12 6.99 9.10
CA PHE A 166 0.65 5.82 9.55
C PHE A 166 2.09 6.14 10.00
N THR A 167 2.37 7.41 10.32
CA THR A 167 3.71 7.84 10.79
C THR A 167 4.15 7.15 12.08
N ILE A 168 3.23 6.91 13.03
CA ILE A 168 3.54 6.18 14.26
C ILE A 168 4.00 4.75 13.95
N THR A 169 3.25 3.98 13.17
CA THR A 169 3.61 2.58 12.86
C THR A 169 4.89 2.49 12.05
N THR A 170 5.17 3.50 11.22
CA THR A 170 6.43 3.64 10.48
C THR A 170 7.61 3.85 11.42
N PHE A 171 7.48 4.78 12.37
CA PHE A 171 8.48 5.03 13.42
C PHE A 171 8.76 3.76 14.23
N LEU A 172 7.71 3.07 14.71
CA LEU A 172 7.86 1.84 15.49
C LEU A 172 8.52 0.71 14.68
N ALA A 173 8.24 0.61 13.38
CA ALA A 173 8.92 -0.35 12.51
C ALA A 173 10.41 -0.05 12.36
N MET A 174 10.79 1.21 12.15
CA MET A 174 12.20 1.60 12.13
C MET A 174 12.86 1.25 13.45
N TYR A 175 12.20 1.53 14.58
CA TYR A 175 12.68 1.20 15.91
C TYR A 175 12.96 -0.31 16.07
N LEU A 176 12.06 -1.18 15.60
CA LEU A 176 12.26 -2.64 15.62
C LEU A 176 13.41 -3.09 14.69
N LEU A 177 13.57 -2.42 13.55
CA LEU A 177 14.55 -2.75 12.53
C LEU A 177 15.99 -2.36 12.94
N ILE A 178 16.16 -1.31 13.75
CA ILE A 178 17.46 -0.93 14.33
C ILE A 178 17.89 -1.99 15.35
N PRO A 179 19.09 -2.60 15.26
CA PRO A 179 19.48 -3.68 16.17
C PRO A 179 19.69 -3.25 17.63
N ASP A 180 20.16 -2.02 17.85
CA ASP A 180 20.65 -1.57 19.16
C ASP A 180 19.59 -0.86 20.03
N THR A 181 18.32 -0.89 19.61
CA THR A 181 17.23 -0.30 20.39
C THR A 181 16.86 -1.16 21.60
N SER A 182 16.57 -0.51 22.74
CA SER A 182 16.06 -1.18 23.94
C SER A 182 14.57 -1.53 23.80
N SER A 183 14.04 -2.39 24.66
CA SER A 183 12.58 -2.63 24.79
C SER A 183 11.84 -3.11 23.53
N LYS A 184 12.52 -3.80 22.60
CA LYS A 184 11.91 -4.31 21.35
C LYS A 184 10.67 -5.17 21.57
N ASP A 185 10.65 -6.01 22.61
CA ASP A 185 9.48 -6.84 22.92
C ASP A 185 8.26 -5.98 23.30
N ASN A 186 8.47 -4.90 24.06
CA ASN A 186 7.39 -3.98 24.42
C ASN A 186 6.88 -3.22 23.21
N VAL A 187 7.80 -2.74 22.35
CA VAL A 187 7.43 -2.09 21.09
C VAL A 187 6.71 -3.05 20.14
N ALA A 188 7.14 -4.30 20.05
CA ALA A 188 6.49 -5.32 19.22
C ALA A 188 5.07 -5.61 19.72
N LYS A 189 4.88 -5.77 21.04
CA LYS A 189 3.53 -5.89 21.62
C LYS A 189 2.66 -4.70 21.29
N PHE A 190 3.19 -3.49 21.48
CA PHE A 190 2.47 -2.26 21.16
C PHE A 190 2.08 -2.21 19.68
N VAL A 191 2.98 -2.57 18.75
CA VAL A 191 2.66 -2.66 17.32
C VAL A 191 1.51 -3.64 17.06
N LEU A 192 1.44 -4.78 17.77
CA LEU A 192 0.35 -5.73 17.61
C LEU A 192 -0.97 -5.29 18.29
N ASP A 193 -0.90 -4.45 19.32
CA ASP A 193 -2.07 -3.79 19.90
C ASP A 193 -2.66 -2.77 18.90
N LEU A 194 -1.78 -2.07 18.17
CA LEU A 194 -2.17 -1.16 17.09
C LEU A 194 -2.67 -1.90 15.84
N ILE A 195 -1.94 -2.93 15.41
CA ILE A 195 -2.14 -3.66 14.15
C ILE A 195 -2.38 -5.13 14.48
N LYS A 196 -3.64 -5.50 14.75
CA LYS A 196 -3.98 -6.90 15.00
C LYS A 196 -3.73 -7.78 13.77
N LYS A 197 -4.00 -7.21 12.60
CA LYS A 197 -3.78 -7.82 11.29
C LYS A 197 -3.58 -6.69 10.27
N PRO A 198 -2.90 -6.92 9.14
CA PRO A 198 -2.52 -5.84 8.23
C PRO A 198 -3.65 -5.02 7.58
N ASP A 199 -4.91 -5.50 7.61
CA ASP A 199 -6.11 -4.79 7.15
C ASP A 199 -6.92 -4.16 8.32
N ASP A 200 -6.32 -4.09 9.51
CA ASP A 200 -6.91 -3.58 10.75
C ASP A 200 -5.90 -2.69 11.49
N LEU A 201 -6.34 -1.48 11.84
CA LEU A 201 -5.59 -0.54 12.65
C LEU A 201 -6.50 -0.02 13.75
N PHE A 202 -6.12 -0.16 15.02
CA PHE A 202 -6.96 0.18 16.18
C PHE A 202 -8.33 -0.54 16.17
N SER A 203 -8.41 -1.80 15.70
CA SER A 203 -9.70 -2.50 15.52
C SER A 203 -10.63 -1.85 14.48
N HIS A 204 -10.10 -0.97 13.63
CA HIS A 204 -10.82 -0.36 12.50
C HIS A 204 -10.31 -0.93 11.19
N SER A 205 -11.24 -1.23 10.27
CA SER A 205 -10.88 -1.71 8.94
C SER A 205 -10.12 -0.65 8.15
N VAL A 206 -8.98 -1.04 7.61
CA VAL A 206 -8.16 -0.22 6.72
C VAL A 206 -8.46 -0.62 5.27
N SER A 207 -8.51 0.37 4.37
CA SER A 207 -8.65 0.09 2.94
C SER A 207 -7.53 -0.82 2.46
N ILE A 208 -7.85 -1.81 1.62
CA ILE A 208 -6.85 -2.70 1.02
C ILE A 208 -5.72 -1.95 0.30
N SER A 209 -6.00 -0.73 -0.19
CA SER A 209 -5.01 0.12 -0.85
C SER A 209 -4.00 0.80 0.09
N ASP A 210 -4.30 0.82 1.39
CA ASP A 210 -3.44 1.37 2.44
C ASP A 210 -2.79 0.26 3.29
N SER A 211 -3.41 -0.92 3.38
CA SER A 211 -2.92 -2.07 4.15
C SER A 211 -1.47 -2.50 3.88
N PRO A 212 -0.89 -2.40 2.66
CA PRO A 212 0.53 -2.73 2.45
C PRO A 212 1.50 -1.96 3.36
N MET A 213 1.16 -0.75 3.79
CA MET A 213 2.01 0.06 4.68
C MET A 213 2.06 -0.50 6.12
N LEU A 214 1.13 -1.39 6.49
CA LEU A 214 1.05 -2.00 7.82
C LEU A 214 1.71 -3.39 7.89
N VAL A 215 2.00 -4.01 6.74
CA VAL A 215 2.62 -5.34 6.69
C VAL A 215 4.02 -5.35 7.30
N GLY A 216 4.85 -4.35 6.98
CA GLY A 216 6.23 -4.27 7.47
C GLY A 216 6.32 -4.22 9.00
N PRO A 217 5.68 -3.24 9.67
CA PRO A 217 5.65 -3.17 11.13
C PRO A 217 5.10 -4.46 11.76
N TRP A 218 4.01 -5.01 11.20
CA TRP A 218 3.34 -6.20 11.71
C TRP A 218 4.22 -7.46 11.65
N LEU A 219 4.92 -7.69 10.53
CA LEU A 219 5.85 -8.81 10.39
C LEU A 219 7.04 -8.68 11.35
N LEU A 220 7.63 -7.48 11.46
CA LEU A 220 8.75 -7.22 12.38
C LEU A 220 8.37 -7.50 13.84
N ALA A 221 7.16 -7.12 14.25
CA ALA A 221 6.66 -7.40 15.59
C ALA A 221 6.47 -8.91 15.84
N HIS A 222 5.89 -9.63 14.88
CA HIS A 222 5.76 -11.09 14.97
C HIS A 222 7.11 -11.82 14.95
N GLU A 223 8.10 -11.33 14.21
CA GLU A 223 9.47 -11.87 14.27
C GLU A 223 10.07 -11.68 15.67
N GLN A 224 9.98 -10.46 16.21
CA GLN A 224 10.50 -10.13 17.55
C GLN A 224 9.88 -11.02 18.64
N LEU A 225 8.56 -11.26 18.57
CA LEU A 225 7.83 -12.09 19.53
C LEU A 225 7.85 -13.59 19.20
N GLY A 226 8.55 -14.00 18.13
CA GLY A 226 8.70 -15.41 17.76
C GLY A 226 7.42 -16.09 17.24
N THR A 227 6.45 -15.31 16.74
CA THR A 227 5.15 -15.77 16.22
C THR A 227 5.01 -15.60 14.70
N LEU A 228 6.12 -15.35 14.00
CA LEU A 228 6.15 -15.11 12.54
C LEU A 228 5.54 -16.25 11.72
N ASP A 229 5.77 -17.52 12.10
CA ASP A 229 5.25 -18.68 11.36
C ASP A 229 3.71 -18.72 11.33
N GLU A 230 3.05 -18.18 12.35
CA GLU A 230 1.58 -18.05 12.40
C GLU A 230 1.12 -16.83 11.61
N ALA A 231 1.85 -15.71 11.72
CA ALA A 231 1.58 -14.49 10.98
C ALA A 231 1.59 -14.72 9.46
N LEU A 232 2.58 -15.46 8.95
CA LEU A 232 2.69 -15.77 7.52
C LEU A 232 1.54 -16.64 6.96
N LYS A 233 0.74 -17.26 7.83
CA LYS A 233 -0.46 -18.03 7.47
C LYS A 233 -1.76 -17.21 7.58
N ASN A 234 -1.68 -15.98 8.06
CA ASN A 234 -2.86 -15.14 8.26
C ASN A 234 -3.51 -14.77 6.91
N SER A 235 -4.84 -14.89 6.81
CA SER A 235 -5.58 -14.60 5.58
C SER A 235 -5.42 -13.15 5.10
N SER A 236 -5.22 -12.21 6.02
CA SER A 236 -5.07 -10.79 5.72
C SER A 236 -3.72 -10.48 5.09
N TYR A 237 -2.67 -11.20 5.50
CA TYR A 237 -1.37 -11.15 4.84
C TYR A 237 -1.48 -11.64 3.39
N HIS A 238 -2.13 -12.78 3.16
CA HIS A 238 -2.35 -13.31 1.80
C HIS A 238 -3.26 -12.41 0.94
N LEU A 239 -4.26 -11.77 1.53
CA LEU A 239 -5.10 -10.79 0.84
C LEU A 239 -4.26 -9.62 0.30
N ILE A 240 -3.29 -9.15 1.08
CA ILE A 240 -2.40 -8.06 0.65
C ILE A 240 -1.40 -8.54 -0.39
N LEU A 241 -0.84 -9.75 -0.26
CA LEU A 241 0.00 -10.32 -1.32
C LEU A 241 -0.76 -10.37 -2.65
N LYS A 242 -2.04 -10.76 -2.63
CA LYS A 242 -2.89 -10.76 -3.81
C LYS A 242 -3.13 -9.34 -4.35
N TYR A 243 -3.36 -8.35 -3.49
CA TYR A 243 -3.48 -6.96 -3.92
C TYR A 243 -2.21 -6.45 -4.61
N LEU A 244 -1.04 -6.84 -4.10
CA LEU A 244 0.28 -6.47 -4.65
C LEU A 244 0.66 -7.24 -5.92
N ASP A 245 -0.13 -8.21 -6.38
CA ASP A 245 0.04 -8.78 -7.73
C ASP A 245 -0.29 -7.75 -8.82
N PHE A 246 -1.00 -6.66 -8.46
CA PHE A 246 -1.40 -5.57 -9.36
C PHE A 246 -2.05 -6.07 -10.66
N ASP A 247 -3.03 -6.98 -10.52
CA ASP A 247 -3.76 -7.56 -11.65
C ASP A 247 -4.24 -6.46 -12.62
N ILE A 248 -3.90 -6.65 -13.91
CA ILE A 248 -4.24 -5.68 -14.94
C ILE A 248 -5.74 -5.70 -15.19
N VAL A 249 -6.36 -4.55 -14.99
CA VAL A 249 -7.75 -4.30 -15.33
C VAL A 249 -7.85 -3.98 -16.82
N THR A 250 -8.78 -4.63 -17.50
CA THR A 250 -9.03 -4.44 -18.94
C THR A 250 -10.26 -3.59 -19.23
N ASP A 251 -11.17 -3.50 -18.28
CA ASP A 251 -12.39 -2.71 -18.39
C ASP A 251 -12.09 -1.22 -18.13
N HIS A 252 -12.44 -0.35 -19.06
CA HIS A 252 -12.04 1.06 -19.09
C HIS A 252 -12.65 1.90 -17.96
N GLU A 253 -13.77 1.45 -17.36
CA GLU A 253 -14.43 2.14 -16.26
C GLU A 253 -14.08 1.55 -14.88
N SER A 254 -13.24 0.51 -14.84
CA SER A 254 -12.90 -0.16 -13.60
C SER A 254 -11.70 0.50 -12.90
N SER A 255 -11.73 0.47 -11.56
CA SER A 255 -10.61 0.96 -10.74
C SER A 255 -9.48 -0.06 -10.69
N GLY A 256 -8.23 0.39 -10.69
CA GLY A 256 -7.05 -0.45 -10.62
C GLY A 256 -5.96 -0.04 -11.62
N LEU A 257 -4.97 -0.92 -11.80
CA LEU A 257 -3.90 -0.75 -12.76
C LEU A 257 -4.35 -1.21 -14.15
N HIS A 258 -4.21 -0.36 -15.16
CA HIS A 258 -4.51 -0.67 -16.55
C HIS A 258 -3.23 -0.96 -17.33
N ARG A 259 -3.39 -1.58 -18.51
CA ARG A 259 -2.27 -2.04 -19.36
C ARG A 259 -1.32 -0.94 -19.81
N ASP A 260 -1.77 0.32 -19.84
CA ASP A 260 -0.98 1.50 -20.24
C ASP A 260 -0.30 2.17 -19.04
N LEU A 261 -0.25 1.49 -17.89
CA LEU A 261 0.25 1.97 -16.60
C LEU A 261 -0.65 2.98 -15.90
N SER A 262 -1.85 3.25 -16.43
CA SER A 262 -2.84 4.09 -15.75
C SER A 262 -3.32 3.43 -14.47
N PHE A 263 -3.21 4.13 -13.33
CA PHE A 263 -3.89 3.71 -12.10
C PHE A 263 -5.12 4.57 -11.88
N LEU A 264 -6.31 3.97 -12.03
CA LEU A 264 -7.59 4.67 -11.93
C LEU A 264 -8.30 4.30 -10.63
N ARG A 265 -8.96 5.30 -10.03
CA ARG A 265 -9.93 5.11 -8.95
C ARG A 265 -11.25 5.77 -9.36
N ASP A 266 -12.36 5.20 -8.91
CA ASP A 266 -13.70 5.75 -9.17
C ASP A 266 -13.94 5.98 -10.67
N ALA A 267 -13.49 5.03 -11.50
CA ALA A 267 -13.55 4.99 -12.97
C ALA A 267 -12.73 6.02 -13.76
N GLN A 268 -12.39 7.19 -13.20
CA GLN A 268 -11.80 8.30 -13.99
C GLN A 268 -10.69 9.08 -13.28
N ASP A 269 -10.48 8.88 -11.98
CA ASP A 269 -9.48 9.61 -11.22
C ASP A 269 -8.13 8.91 -11.29
N VAL A 270 -7.17 9.54 -11.97
CA VAL A 270 -5.77 9.11 -11.98
C VAL A 270 -5.22 9.24 -10.55
N TYR A 271 -4.88 8.11 -9.92
CA TYR A 271 -4.58 8.07 -8.49
C TYR A 271 -3.36 7.19 -8.19
N TYR A 272 -2.16 7.78 -8.25
CA TYR A 272 -0.93 7.05 -7.92
C TYR A 272 -0.45 7.21 -6.48
N THR A 273 -1.14 8.01 -5.66
CA THR A 273 -0.67 8.40 -4.32
C THR A 273 -0.25 7.20 -3.47
N ASN A 274 -1.03 6.12 -3.44
CA ASN A 274 -0.73 4.96 -2.60
C ASN A 274 0.44 4.13 -3.17
N LEU A 275 0.52 4.01 -4.50
CA LEU A 275 1.66 3.38 -5.17
C LEU A 275 2.97 4.14 -4.89
N TRP A 276 2.93 5.47 -4.96
CA TRP A 276 4.04 6.32 -4.59
C TRP A 276 4.42 6.14 -3.11
N ARG A 277 3.45 6.17 -2.18
CA ARG A 277 3.69 5.99 -0.74
C ARG A 277 4.41 4.67 -0.46
N MET A 278 3.98 3.56 -1.05
CA MET A 278 4.64 2.26 -0.92
C MET A 278 6.10 2.25 -1.41
N CYS A 279 6.44 3.14 -2.35
CA CYS A 279 7.79 3.25 -2.90
C CYS A 279 8.67 4.27 -2.17
N ARG A 280 8.17 4.98 -1.16
CA ARG A 280 9.02 5.86 -0.32
C ARG A 280 9.99 5.01 0.50
N ASN A 281 11.20 5.54 0.74
CA ASN A 281 12.27 4.83 1.44
C ASN A 281 11.84 4.24 2.79
N ASN A 282 11.03 5.00 3.55
CA ASN A 282 10.53 4.58 4.86
C ASN A 282 9.47 3.45 4.80
N TYR A 283 8.99 3.05 3.61
CA TYR A 283 8.13 1.87 3.42
C TYR A 283 8.77 0.80 2.53
N ALA A 284 9.72 1.17 1.67
CA ALA A 284 10.39 0.28 0.72
C ALA A 284 11.04 -0.93 1.40
N TYR A 285 11.53 -0.78 2.63
CA TYR A 285 12.09 -1.87 3.45
C TYR A 285 11.13 -3.06 3.59
N THR A 286 9.81 -2.80 3.65
CA THR A 286 8.77 -3.83 3.80
C THR A 286 8.89 -4.88 2.70
N PHE A 287 9.16 -4.43 1.47
CA PHE A 287 9.26 -5.30 0.30
C PHE A 287 10.55 -6.10 0.24
N LEU A 288 11.42 -6.00 1.24
CA LEU A 288 12.64 -6.78 1.33
C LEU A 288 12.60 -7.84 2.44
N LEU A 289 11.65 -7.74 3.37
CA LEU A 289 11.54 -8.61 4.54
C LEU A 289 11.30 -10.09 4.19
N THR A 290 10.54 -10.37 3.12
CA THR A 290 10.24 -11.73 2.66
C THR A 290 10.40 -11.84 1.15
N GLU A 291 10.65 -13.07 0.66
CA GLU A 291 10.74 -13.32 -0.79
C GLU A 291 9.42 -13.07 -1.52
N ASP A 292 8.27 -13.34 -0.87
CA ASP A 292 6.96 -13.08 -1.46
C ASP A 292 6.68 -11.60 -1.66
N LEU A 293 7.09 -10.76 -0.71
CA LEU A 293 6.98 -9.31 -0.80
C LEU A 293 7.98 -8.74 -1.82
N ARG A 294 9.19 -9.29 -1.89
CA ARG A 294 10.23 -8.90 -2.86
C ARG A 294 9.80 -9.09 -4.29
N LYS A 295 9.20 -10.25 -4.60
CA LYS A 295 8.64 -10.54 -5.94
C LYS A 295 7.54 -9.56 -6.35
N ARG A 296 6.83 -9.01 -5.36
CA ARG A 296 5.68 -8.09 -5.53
C ARG A 296 6.01 -6.64 -5.24
N SER A 297 7.30 -6.30 -5.19
CA SER A 297 7.72 -4.93 -4.93
C SER A 297 7.15 -3.96 -5.99
N PRO A 298 6.41 -2.90 -5.59
CA PRO A 298 5.85 -1.93 -6.51
C PRO A 298 6.90 -1.04 -7.17
N MET A 299 8.15 -1.06 -6.68
CA MET A 299 9.22 -0.16 -7.11
C MET A 299 9.46 -0.19 -8.62
N ARG A 300 9.44 -1.37 -9.25
CA ARG A 300 9.62 -1.50 -10.71
C ARG A 300 8.48 -0.86 -11.48
N LEU A 301 7.24 -1.05 -11.02
CA LEU A 301 6.04 -0.45 -11.61
C LEU A 301 6.08 1.08 -11.45
N TRP A 302 6.39 1.56 -10.25
CA TRP A 302 6.52 2.98 -9.95
C TRP A 302 7.60 3.66 -10.80
N ASN A 303 8.77 3.04 -10.95
CA ASN A 303 9.85 3.54 -11.81
C ASN A 303 9.43 3.61 -13.29
N ARG A 304 8.60 2.68 -13.76
CA ARG A 304 8.06 2.74 -15.13
C ARG A 304 7.09 3.91 -15.31
N ILE A 305 6.16 4.08 -14.36
CA ILE A 305 5.17 5.18 -14.36
C ILE A 305 5.88 6.54 -14.31
N THR A 306 6.79 6.72 -13.37
CA THR A 306 7.52 7.98 -13.19
C THR A 306 8.35 8.35 -14.42
N ARG A 307 9.06 7.39 -15.03
CA ARG A 307 9.82 7.60 -16.27
C ARG A 307 8.96 7.88 -17.51
N THR A 308 7.67 7.61 -17.43
CA THR A 308 6.69 7.91 -18.49
C THR A 308 6.12 9.32 -18.32
N ILE A 309 5.91 9.76 -17.08
CA ILE A 309 5.20 10.99 -16.76
C ILE A 309 6.16 12.17 -16.52
N TYR A 310 7.18 12.00 -15.67
CA TYR A 310 8.09 13.07 -15.24
C TYR A 310 9.27 13.24 -16.19
N HIS A 311 9.73 14.48 -16.39
CA HIS A 311 10.94 14.77 -17.16
C HIS A 311 12.19 14.71 -16.26
N GLU A 312 13.36 14.40 -16.80
CA GLU A 312 14.63 14.35 -16.05
C GLU A 312 15.23 15.70 -15.63
N ARG A 313 14.67 16.83 -16.10
CA ARG A 313 15.29 18.17 -15.99
C ARG A 313 14.28 19.30 -15.93
N ILE A 314 13.15 19.17 -16.62
CA ILE A 314 12.10 20.19 -16.64
C ILE A 314 11.05 19.81 -15.58
N PRO A 315 11.01 20.48 -14.41
CA PRO A 315 10.23 20.08 -13.24
C PRO A 315 8.75 20.49 -13.37
N ILE A 316 8.17 20.27 -14.55
CA ILE A 316 6.84 20.75 -14.91
C ILE A 316 6.02 19.58 -15.42
N THR A 317 5.01 19.17 -14.67
CA THR A 317 4.04 18.15 -15.10
C THR A 317 2.63 18.59 -14.75
N MET A 318 1.67 18.10 -15.54
CA MET A 318 0.26 18.37 -15.31
C MET A 318 -0.35 17.55 -14.16
N LEU A 319 0.38 16.57 -13.66
CA LEU A 319 -0.09 15.69 -12.61
C LEU A 319 1.02 15.55 -11.61
N ASN A 320 0.78 16.04 -10.40
CA ASN A 320 1.55 15.63 -9.24
C ASN A 320 1.09 14.22 -8.85
N LEU A 321 1.93 13.22 -9.11
CA LEU A 321 1.61 11.82 -8.81
C LEU A 321 1.83 11.48 -7.33
N SER A 322 2.61 12.30 -6.62
CA SER A 322 3.01 12.09 -5.22
C SER A 322 2.05 12.74 -4.22
N THR A 323 1.29 13.78 -4.60
CA THR A 323 0.37 14.45 -3.68
C THR A 323 -0.94 14.88 -4.33
N LYS A 324 -2.03 14.89 -3.54
CA LYS A 324 -3.29 15.56 -3.88
C LYS A 324 -3.16 17.10 -3.92
N THR A 325 -1.95 17.64 -3.77
CA THR A 325 -1.77 19.08 -3.62
C THR A 325 -1.74 19.79 -4.97
N ASN A 326 -2.33 20.98 -4.97
CA ASN A 326 -2.60 21.82 -6.14
C ASN A 326 -1.34 22.47 -6.76
N LYS A 327 -0.18 21.81 -6.68
CA LYS A 327 1.10 22.34 -7.15
C LYS A 327 1.56 21.60 -8.39
N GLN A 328 2.04 22.35 -9.38
CA GLN A 328 2.93 21.83 -10.43
C GLN A 328 4.02 21.02 -9.74
N ALA A 329 4.12 19.74 -10.10
CA ALA A 329 5.06 18.87 -9.40
C ALA A 329 6.46 19.28 -9.84
N THR A 330 7.22 19.85 -8.91
CA THR A 330 8.62 20.22 -9.13
C THR A 330 9.54 19.02 -8.94
N GLU A 331 9.19 17.90 -9.56
CA GLU A 331 9.90 16.64 -9.44
C GLU A 331 10.49 16.30 -10.82
N VAL A 332 11.81 16.10 -10.85
CA VAL A 332 12.51 15.53 -12.00
C VAL A 332 12.89 14.09 -11.70
N TYR A 333 12.83 13.22 -12.71
CA TYR A 333 13.16 11.81 -12.53
C TYR A 333 14.22 11.34 -13.53
N PRO A 334 15.41 10.90 -13.08
CA PRO A 334 16.47 10.46 -13.97
C PRO A 334 16.08 9.18 -14.73
N GLY A 335 16.52 9.10 -15.98
CA GLY A 335 16.24 7.95 -16.85
C GLY A 335 14.85 7.98 -17.49
N THR A 336 14.33 9.17 -17.75
CA THR A 336 13.08 9.34 -18.50
C THR A 336 13.18 8.71 -19.89
N MET A 337 12.09 8.09 -20.36
CA MET A 337 12.04 7.49 -21.70
C MET A 337 11.62 8.53 -22.73
N TRP A 338 12.54 9.23 -23.39
CA TRP A 338 12.18 10.28 -24.36
C TRP A 338 11.27 9.78 -25.49
N GLY A 339 10.37 10.65 -25.95
CA GLY A 339 9.47 10.36 -27.06
C GLY A 339 8.01 10.70 -26.76
N LEU A 340 7.13 10.05 -27.52
CA LEU A 340 5.69 10.18 -27.41
C LEU A 340 5.13 9.02 -26.59
N HIS A 341 4.43 9.33 -25.51
CA HIS A 341 3.70 8.36 -24.69
C HIS A 341 2.21 8.68 -24.72
N VAL A 342 1.42 7.62 -24.91
CA VAL A 342 -0.04 7.71 -24.96
C VAL A 342 -0.58 6.74 -23.91
N MET A 343 -1.24 7.28 -22.89
CA MET A 343 -1.92 6.52 -21.84
C MET A 343 -3.42 6.69 -22.03
N PRO A 344 -4.08 5.89 -22.90
CA PRO A 344 -5.47 6.06 -23.26
C PRO A 344 -6.43 6.00 -22.06
N PHE A 345 -6.18 5.17 -21.04
CA PHE A 345 -7.09 5.01 -19.89
C PHE A 345 -7.06 6.25 -18.97
N SER A 346 -5.86 6.81 -18.71
CA SER A 346 -5.71 8.10 -18.02
C SER A 346 -5.99 9.31 -18.92
N LYS A 347 -6.14 9.07 -20.23
CA LYS A 347 -6.28 10.07 -21.29
C LYS A 347 -5.08 11.01 -21.36
N ILE A 348 -3.88 10.53 -21.07
CA ILE A 348 -2.66 11.35 -21.07
C ILE A 348 -1.97 11.18 -22.42
N LEU A 349 -1.65 12.30 -23.06
CA LEU A 349 -0.71 12.38 -24.17
C LEU A 349 0.51 13.17 -23.70
N ARG A 350 1.68 12.61 -23.91
CA ARG A 350 2.92 13.13 -23.36
C ARG A 350 4.00 13.09 -24.44
N TYR A 351 4.64 14.22 -24.69
CA TYR A 351 5.78 14.32 -25.57
C TYR A 351 6.92 15.02 -24.84
N PHE A 352 8.09 14.43 -24.82
CA PHE A 352 9.27 15.11 -24.33
C PHE A 352 10.54 14.64 -25.02
N THR A 353 11.48 15.57 -25.13
CA THR A 353 12.85 15.35 -25.61
C THR A 353 13.79 15.68 -24.46
N LYS A 354 15.08 15.88 -24.73
CA LYS A 354 16.02 16.38 -23.72
C LYS A 354 15.71 17.81 -23.27
N ASP A 355 15.10 18.62 -24.15
CA ASP A 355 14.97 20.06 -23.97
C ASP A 355 13.52 20.57 -24.10
N VAL A 356 12.57 19.66 -24.32
CA VAL A 356 11.15 19.97 -24.53
C VAL A 356 10.28 19.09 -23.66
N ASN A 357 9.27 19.68 -23.06
CA ASN A 357 8.32 19.05 -22.17
C ASN A 357 6.90 19.49 -22.54
N PHE A 358 6.09 18.55 -23.06
CA PHE A 358 4.68 18.77 -23.38
C PHE A 358 3.81 17.63 -22.84
N MET A 359 2.75 17.97 -22.12
CA MET A 359 1.81 16.99 -21.58
C MET A 359 0.41 17.56 -21.68
N VAL A 360 -0.54 16.72 -22.10
CA VAL A 360 -1.97 17.07 -22.14
C VAL A 360 -2.81 15.91 -21.62
N ARG A 361 -3.95 16.23 -21.01
CA ARG A 361 -4.92 15.28 -20.50
C ARG A 361 -6.23 15.51 -21.25
N GLY A 362 -6.65 14.51 -22.00
CA GLY A 362 -7.94 14.47 -22.66
C GLY A 362 -9.09 14.31 -21.66
N ARG A 363 -10.29 14.65 -22.10
CA ARG A 363 -11.54 14.47 -21.35
C ARG A 363 -12.57 13.85 -22.28
N GLU A 364 -13.41 12.98 -21.73
CA GLU A 364 -14.53 12.38 -22.45
C GLU A 364 -15.80 12.73 -21.67
N ASN A 365 -16.65 13.55 -22.27
CA ASN A 365 -17.99 13.98 -21.81
C ASN A 365 -18.10 14.74 -20.46
N ASP A 366 -19.22 15.48 -20.34
CA ASP A 366 -19.57 16.53 -19.37
C ASP A 366 -19.79 16.09 -17.90
N LEU A 367 -18.93 15.22 -17.35
CA LEU A 367 -18.96 14.99 -15.90
C LEU A 367 -18.19 16.12 -15.22
N PRO A 368 -18.84 16.98 -14.39
CA PRO A 368 -18.14 18.07 -13.73
C PRO A 368 -16.95 17.50 -12.98
N ALA A 369 -15.79 18.13 -13.15
CA ALA A 369 -14.64 17.85 -12.31
C ALA A 369 -15.14 17.77 -10.87
N ARG A 370 -14.92 16.66 -10.15
CA ARG A 370 -15.40 16.51 -8.77
C ARG A 370 -14.73 17.60 -7.93
N THR A 371 -15.45 18.71 -7.78
CA THR A 371 -15.06 19.84 -6.96
C THR A 371 -15.45 19.51 -5.53
N ASN A 372 -14.58 18.83 -4.81
CA ASN A 372 -14.48 19.08 -3.37
C ASN A 372 -14.17 20.58 -3.23
N ALA A 373 -14.59 21.25 -2.15
CA ALA A 373 -14.40 22.70 -1.99
C ALA A 373 -12.92 23.16 -2.16
N ASN A 374 -11.96 22.24 -2.11
CA ASN A 374 -10.52 22.45 -2.32
C ASN A 374 -9.96 22.00 -3.70
N SER A 375 -10.74 21.42 -4.62
CA SER A 375 -10.26 20.82 -5.89
C SER A 375 -10.56 21.64 -7.16
N ARG A 376 -10.48 22.98 -7.04
CA ARG A 376 -10.52 23.92 -8.18
C ARG A 376 -9.49 23.71 -9.34
N PRO A 377 -8.35 22.97 -9.24
CA PRO A 377 -7.39 22.90 -10.34
C PRO A 377 -7.66 21.84 -11.43
N MET A 378 -8.69 20.99 -11.33
CA MET A 378 -9.01 20.05 -12.42
C MET A 378 -9.30 20.76 -13.76
N GLY A 379 -9.85 21.98 -13.72
CA GLY A 379 -10.02 22.83 -14.90
C GLY A 379 -8.67 23.26 -15.51
N TYR A 380 -7.70 23.66 -14.68
CA TYR A 380 -6.36 24.05 -15.13
C TYR A 380 -5.64 22.89 -15.85
N TRP A 381 -5.63 21.69 -15.25
CA TRP A 381 -4.95 20.53 -15.83
C TRP A 381 -5.58 20.03 -17.14
N THR A 382 -6.90 20.18 -17.29
CA THR A 382 -7.60 19.79 -18.52
C THR A 382 -7.43 20.81 -19.64
N GLN A 383 -7.03 22.05 -19.33
CA GLN A 383 -6.87 23.16 -20.28
C GLN A 383 -5.42 23.52 -20.62
N LEU A 384 -4.45 23.13 -19.79
CA LEU A 384 -3.04 23.41 -20.04
C LEU A 384 -2.59 22.74 -21.35
N ARG A 385 -2.09 23.55 -22.30
CA ARG A 385 -1.60 23.15 -23.64
C ARG A 385 -0.23 23.77 -23.93
N GLN A 386 0.57 23.96 -22.88
CA GLN A 386 1.85 24.63 -22.98
C GLN A 386 2.98 23.65 -23.25
N ILE A 387 3.94 24.09 -24.06
CA ILE A 387 5.24 23.45 -24.23
C ILE A 387 6.21 24.19 -23.30
N PHE A 388 6.97 23.43 -22.51
CA PHE A 388 8.02 23.97 -21.66
C PHE A 388 9.37 23.56 -22.22
N HIS A 389 10.27 24.52 -22.32
CA HIS A 389 11.65 24.31 -22.70
C HIS A 389 12.55 24.24 -21.48
N ARG A 390 13.72 23.65 -21.65
CA ARG A 390 14.74 23.60 -20.58
C ARG A 390 15.17 24.99 -20.11
N GLU A 391 15.15 25.97 -21.01
CA GLU A 391 15.55 27.35 -20.74
C GLU A 391 14.44 28.15 -20.05
N ASP A 392 13.22 27.63 -19.99
CA ASP A 392 12.05 28.27 -19.36
C ASP A 392 12.07 28.14 -17.82
N ASP A 393 13.27 28.14 -17.20
CA ASP A 393 13.42 28.01 -15.75
C ASP A 393 12.63 29.13 -15.05
N PRO A 394 11.64 28.80 -14.19
CA PRO A 394 10.83 29.78 -13.52
C PRO A 394 11.56 30.23 -12.26
N GLU A 395 12.35 31.29 -12.34
CA GLU A 395 12.49 32.18 -11.18
C GLU A 395 11.14 32.82 -10.85
#